data_AF-U3TW46-F1
#
_entry.id   AF-U3TW46-F1
#
_cell.length_a   1.000
_cell.length_b   1.000
_cell.length_c   1.000
_cell.angle_alpha   90.00
_cell.angle_beta   90.00
_cell.angle_gamma   90.00
#
_symmetry.space_group_name_H-M   'P 1'
#
loop_
_entity.id
_entity.type
_entity.pdbx_description
1 polymer ?
#
loop_
_entity_poly.entity_id
_entity_poly.type
_entity_poly.pdbx_seq_one_letter_code
_entity_poly.pdbx_strand_id
1 'polypeptide(L)'
;MWNPVFEAEEVATGRLEGWHRAFCLRLTAGRGTVAAPGRMLALKEGGSTSGLAFRLPEARLHEELELLWKREMITGCYLPT
;
A
#
# COMPACT_ATOMS: atom_id res chain seq x y z
N MET A 1 0.47 0.39 7.16
CA MET A 1 -0.41 0.45 8.34
C MET A 1 0.22 1.25 9.48
N TRP A 2 1.44 0.91 9.90
CA TRP A 2 2.14 1.54 11.04
C TRP A 2 2.78 2.92 10.75
N ASN A 3 2.91 3.31 9.48
CA ASN A 3 3.36 4.65 9.09
C ASN A 3 2.61 5.09 7.82
N PRO A 4 1.45 5.75 7.95
CA PRO A 4 0.61 6.10 6.80
C PRO A 4 1.24 7.17 5.88
N VAL A 5 2.08 8.08 6.40
CA VAL A 5 2.63 9.30 5.75
C VAL A 5 1.61 10.34 5.30
N PHE A 6 0.37 10.20 5.74
CA PHE A 6 -0.71 11.15 5.51
C PHE A 6 -1.55 11.32 6.77
N GLU A 7 -2.30 12.40 6.84
CA GLU A 7 -3.33 12.64 7.85
C GLU A 7 -4.66 12.01 7.44
N ALA A 8 -5.38 11.42 8.40
CA ALA A 8 -6.70 10.84 8.19
C ALA A 8 -7.67 11.37 9.25
N GLU A 9 -8.88 11.71 8.83
CA GLU A 9 -9.95 12.13 9.73
C GLU A 9 -10.59 10.93 10.45
N GLU A 10 -10.50 9.75 9.85
CA GLU A 10 -11.06 8.53 10.39
C GLU A 10 -10.25 7.31 9.95
N VAL A 11 -10.19 6.31 10.84
CA VAL A 11 -9.58 5.01 10.57
C VAL A 11 -10.53 3.92 11.03
N ALA A 12 -10.88 3.02 10.12
CA ALA A 12 -11.74 1.88 10.41
C ALA A 12 -11.06 0.57 10.01
N THR A 13 -11.34 -0.50 10.76
CA THR A 13 -10.96 -1.85 10.33
C THR A 13 -11.85 -2.29 9.18
N GLY A 14 -11.27 -2.91 8.16
CA GLY A 14 -12.01 -3.42 7.00
C GLY A 14 -11.53 -4.81 6.60
N ARG A 15 -12.39 -5.55 5.90
CA ARG A 15 -12.06 -6.83 5.29
C ARG A 15 -12.23 -6.71 3.77
N LEU A 16 -11.19 -7.06 3.04
CA LEU A 16 -11.19 -7.10 1.58
C LEU A 16 -11.36 -8.56 1.15
N GLU A 17 -12.49 -8.86 0.52
CA GLU A 17 -12.78 -10.17 -0.06
C GLU A 17 -12.20 -10.29 -1.47
N GLY A 18 -11.87 -11.52 -1.88
CA GLY A 18 -11.29 -11.79 -3.19
C GLY A 18 -9.79 -11.49 -3.29
N TRP A 19 -9.15 -11.07 -2.20
CA TRP A 19 -7.73 -10.74 -2.14
C TRP A 19 -7.11 -11.18 -0.82
N HIS A 20 -5.87 -11.67 -0.87
CA HIS A 20 -5.09 -11.99 0.31
C HIS A 20 -3.71 -11.35 0.23
N ARG A 21 -3.04 -11.24 1.38
CA ARG A 21 -1.68 -10.71 1.47
C ARG A 21 -0.67 -11.84 1.23
N ALA A 22 0.26 -11.63 0.31
CA ALA A 22 1.35 -12.55 0.03
C ALA A 22 2.65 -11.77 -0.21
N PHE A 23 3.80 -12.39 0.07
CA PHE A 23 5.11 -11.83 -0.31
C PHE A 23 5.33 -12.00 -1.82
N CYS A 24 4.54 -11.30 -2.63
CA CYS A 24 4.53 -11.42 -4.09
C CYS A 24 5.18 -10.23 -4.80
N LEU A 25 5.48 -9.13 -4.11
CA LEU A 25 6.13 -7.97 -4.71
C LEU A 25 7.64 -8.14 -4.75
N ARG A 26 8.23 -8.20 -5.94
CA ARG A 26 9.69 -8.31 -6.12
C ARG A 26 10.36 -6.94 -5.97
N LEU A 27 11.46 -6.90 -5.23
CA LEU A 27 12.21 -5.67 -4.97
C LEU A 27 13.67 -5.81 -5.37
N THR A 28 14.21 -4.79 -6.02
CA THR A 28 15.64 -4.70 -6.38
C THR A 28 16.35 -3.55 -5.66
N ALA A 29 15.65 -2.83 -4.77
CA ALA A 29 16.16 -1.75 -3.94
C ALA A 29 15.48 -1.72 -2.57
N GLY A 30 16.09 -1.05 -1.58
CA GLY A 30 15.57 -0.92 -0.22
C GLY A 30 15.71 -2.22 0.58
N ARG A 31 14.71 -3.11 0.50
CA ARG A 31 14.69 -4.41 1.20
C ARG A 31 15.26 -5.56 0.33
N GLY A 32 16.11 -5.23 -0.62
CA GLY A 32 16.74 -6.15 -1.55
C GLY A 32 17.72 -5.41 -2.46
N THR A 33 18.46 -6.16 -3.26
CA THR A 33 19.37 -5.62 -4.28
C THR A 33 19.07 -6.25 -5.64
N VAL A 34 19.72 -5.75 -6.69
CA VAL A 34 19.60 -6.36 -8.03
C VAL A 34 20.12 -7.81 -8.02
N ALA A 35 21.24 -8.06 -7.33
CA ALA A 35 21.86 -9.39 -7.25
C ALA A 35 21.13 -10.35 -6.29
N ALA A 36 20.51 -9.82 -5.23
CA ALA A 36 19.71 -10.59 -4.27
C ALA A 36 18.36 -9.88 -4.07
N PRO A 37 17.38 -10.14 -4.95
CA PRO A 37 16.08 -9.46 -4.90
C PRO A 37 15.31 -9.81 -3.63
N GLY A 38 14.73 -8.78 -3.02
CA GLY A 38 13.85 -8.91 -1.86
C GLY A 38 12.41 -9.21 -2.26
N ARG A 39 11.58 -9.51 -1.26
CA ARG A 39 10.13 -9.57 -1.41
C ARG A 39 9.42 -8.72 -0.38
N MET A 40 8.36 -8.02 -0.80
CA MET A 40 7.42 -7.34 0.08
C MET A 40 6.01 -7.91 -0.05
N LEU A 41 5.23 -7.66 0.99
CA LEU A 41 3.84 -8.04 1.08
C LEU A 41 3.00 -7.16 0.15
N ALA A 42 2.20 -7.76 -0.71
CA ALA A 42 1.21 -7.08 -1.55
C ALA A 42 -0.06 -7.94 -1.67
N LEU A 43 -1.07 -7.41 -2.38
CA LEU A 43 -2.31 -8.14 -2.62
C LEU A 43 -2.14 -9.11 -3.79
N LYS A 44 -2.67 -10.32 -3.60
CA LYS A 44 -2.80 -11.35 -4.64
C LYS A 44 -4.26 -11.81 -4.67
N GLU A 45 -4.78 -12.08 -5.86
CA GLU A 45 -6.14 -12.55 -6.07
C GLU A 45 -6.46 -13.82 -5.27
N GLY A 46 -7.71 -13.93 -4.85
CA GLY A 46 -8.28 -15.01 -4.05
C GLY A 46 -8.20 -14.77 -2.54
N GLY A 47 -9.05 -15.48 -1.80
CA GLY A 47 -9.08 -15.43 -0.33
C GLY A 47 -9.67 -14.14 0.22
N SER A 48 -9.18 -13.71 1.38
CA SER A 48 -9.60 -12.49 2.06
C SER A 48 -8.50 -11.95 2.95
N THR A 49 -8.47 -10.65 3.22
CA THR A 49 -7.55 -10.06 4.20
C THR A 49 -8.22 -8.95 4.99
N SER A 50 -7.87 -8.85 6.27
CA SER A 50 -8.21 -7.69 7.09
C SER A 50 -7.12 -6.61 6.97
N GLY A 51 -7.55 -5.35 7.09
CA GLY A 51 -6.70 -4.18 7.05
C GLY A 51 -7.38 -2.96 7.66
N LEU A 52 -6.85 -1.78 7.34
CA LEU A 52 -7.40 -0.50 7.76
C LEU A 52 -7.82 0.31 6.53
N ALA A 53 -8.98 0.93 6.61
CA ALA A 53 -9.46 1.94 5.67
C ALA A 53 -9.31 3.32 6.32
N PHE A 54 -8.79 4.28 5.55
CA PHE A 54 -8.53 5.65 6.01
C PHE A 54 -9.43 6.61 5.26
N ARG A 55 -10.13 7.49 5.98
CA ARG A 55 -10.87 8.61 5.39
C ARG A 55 -9.97 9.85 5.42
N LEU A 56 -9.57 10.33 4.24
CA LEU A 56 -8.70 11.50 4.13
C LEU A 56 -9.53 12.79 4.23
N PRO A 57 -8.96 13.90 4.76
CA PRO A 57 -9.63 15.20 4.78
C PRO A 57 -9.92 15.70 3.37
N GLU A 58 -11.16 16.06 3.06
CA GLU A 58 -11.56 16.48 1.72
C GLU A 58 -10.78 17.72 1.26
N ALA A 59 -10.59 18.68 2.16
CA ALA A 59 -9.86 19.93 1.89
C ALA A 59 -8.38 19.72 1.50
N ARG A 60 -7.77 18.59 1.91
CA ARG A 60 -6.35 18.29 1.68
C ARG A 60 -6.13 16.98 0.92
N LEU A 61 -7.20 16.40 0.36
CA LEU A 61 -7.19 15.07 -0.24
C LEU A 61 -6.05 14.87 -1.24
N HIS A 62 -5.83 15.86 -2.11
CA HIS A 62 -4.80 15.79 -3.13
C HIS A 62 -3.38 15.81 -2.54
N GLU A 63 -3.11 16.69 -1.57
CA GLU A 63 -1.82 16.80 -0.90
C GLU A 63 -1.46 15.50 -0.17
N GLU A 64 -2.42 14.97 0.60
CA GLU A 64 -2.25 13.73 1.37
C GLU A 64 -2.05 12.51 0.46
N LEU A 65 -2.81 12.43 -0.64
CA LEU A 65 -2.62 11.37 -1.64
C LEU A 65 -1.29 11.50 -2.39
N GLU A 66 -0.81 12.71 -2.66
CA GLU A 66 0.46 12.92 -3.34
C GLU A 66 1.64 12.39 -2.50
N LEU A 67 1.60 12.55 -1.17
CA LEU A 67 2.57 11.96 -0.26
C LEU A 67 2.62 10.44 -0.38
N LEU A 68 1.45 9.79 -0.39
CA LEU A 68 1.34 8.35 -0.58
C LEU A 68 1.83 7.91 -1.97
N TRP A 69 1.43 8.64 -3.00
CA TRP A 69 1.82 8.36 -4.39
C TRP A 69 3.33 8.41 -4.57
N LYS A 70 3.97 9.48 -4.09
CA LYS A 70 5.44 9.63 -4.13
C LYS A 70 6.16 8.50 -3.41
N ARG A 71 5.57 7.90 -2.37
CA ARG A 71 6.21 6.79 -1.65
C ARG A 71 6.07 5.46 -2.40
N GLU A 72 4.86 5.13 -2.86
CA GLU A 72 4.54 3.78 -3.31
C GLU A 72 4.69 3.59 -4.83
N MET A 73 4.46 4.63 -5.63
CA MET A 73 4.37 4.51 -7.09
C MET A 73 5.72 4.60 -7.81
N ILE A 74 6.82 4.94 -7.12
CA ILE A 74 8.15 5.11 -7.72
C ILE A 74 8.59 3.87 -8.51
N THR A 75 8.26 2.68 -8.02
CA THR A 75 8.68 1.42 -8.66
C THR A 75 7.71 0.92 -9.73
N GLY A 76 6.59 1.62 -9.99
CA GLY A 76 5.55 1.18 -10.93
C GLY A 76 4.89 -0.15 -10.55
N CYS A 77 5.01 -0.57 -9.29
CA CYS A 77 4.62 -1.90 -8.83
C CYS A 77 3.14 -2.01 -8.42
N TYR A 78 2.43 -0.89 -8.35
CA TYR A 78 1.02 -0.83 -7.99
C TYR A 78 0.18 -0.33 -9.17
N LEU A 79 -1.06 -0.80 -9.23
CA LEU A 79 -2.08 -0.37 -10.20
C LEU A 79 -3.21 0.34 -9.43
N PRO A 80 -3.22 1.68 -9.40
CA PRO A 80 -4.35 2.43 -8.86
C PRO A 80 -5.53 2.32 -9.83
N THR A 81 -6.73 2.16 -9.28
CA THR A 81 -8.02 2.15 -10.00
C THR A 81 -8.87 3.35 -9.61
#